data_AF-A0A6V7JHM9-F1
#
_entry.id   AF-A0A6V7JHM9-F1
#
_cell.length_a   1.000
_cell.length_b   1.000
_cell.length_c   1.000
_cell.angle_alpha   90.00
_cell.angle_beta   90.00
_cell.angle_gamma   90.00
#
_symmetry.space_group_name_H-M   'P 1'
#
loop_
_entity.id
_entity.type
_entity.pdbx_description
1 polymer ?
#
loop_
_entity_poly.entity_id
_entity_poly.type
_entity_poly.pdbx_seq_one_letter_code
_entity_poly.pdbx_strand_id
1 'polypeptide(L)'
;MFNLRGRTVLTLFLTAILTLLALLYHMLSTYPPSPVAQAHRSFLNPRTGLPTPPTLSKSPQVPIFKGHKIVHLDLKGAPPVLEYYKYLLQLFRSLGATGILLEYEDTFPYSGELENITSLNAYPPKAIEKIQQLAEENDLIVIPLIQTFGHLEFVLKLEGFKVLREVSRYPQVVCPTNPKTLPMIEVMVDQ
;
A
#
# COMPACT_ATOMS: atom_id res chain seq x y z
N MET A 1 -13.54 27.09 60.23
CA MET A 1 -13.53 27.64 58.86
C MET A 1 -13.26 26.51 57.89
N PHE A 2 -14.28 26.10 57.14
CA PHE A 2 -14.29 24.87 56.33
C PHE A 2 -13.42 25.00 55.07
N ASN A 3 -12.77 23.88 54.72
CA ASN A 3 -11.76 23.73 53.68
C ASN A 3 -12.36 23.82 52.25
N LEU A 4 -12.83 25.01 51.85
CA LEU A 4 -13.49 25.28 50.56
C LEU A 4 -12.63 24.91 49.34
N ARG A 5 -11.31 24.98 49.47
CA ARG A 5 -10.35 24.67 48.40
C ARG A 5 -10.38 23.18 48.00
N GLY A 6 -10.46 22.27 48.97
CA GLY A 6 -10.49 20.83 48.69
C GLY A 6 -11.78 20.36 48.02
N ARG A 7 -12.93 20.94 48.41
CA ARG A 7 -14.23 20.61 47.81
C ARG A 7 -14.31 21.08 46.37
N THR A 8 -13.81 22.27 46.07
CA THR A 8 -13.80 22.81 44.70
C THR A 8 -12.91 21.99 43.77
N VAL A 9 -11.72 21.58 44.23
CA VAL A 9 -10.81 20.73 43.45
C VAL A 9 -11.42 19.33 43.23
N LEU A 10 -12.03 18.73 44.25
CA LEU A 10 -12.70 17.44 44.12
C LEU A 10 -13.90 17.51 43.17
N THR A 11 -14.70 18.58 43.23
CA THR A 11 -15.81 18.79 42.31
C THR A 11 -15.32 18.93 40.86
N LEU A 12 -14.27 19.72 40.61
CA LEU A 12 -13.69 19.86 39.27
C LEU A 12 -13.12 18.54 38.73
N PHE A 13 -12.50 17.74 39.60
CA PHE A 13 -11.95 16.44 39.21
C PHE A 13 -13.07 15.44 38.85
N LEU A 14 -14.14 15.40 39.66
CA LEU A 14 -15.30 14.54 39.41
C LEU A 14 -16.07 14.96 38.15
N THR A 15 -16.21 16.26 37.87
CA THR A 15 -16.84 16.72 36.63
C THR A 15 -15.98 16.40 35.41
N ALA A 16 -14.65 16.50 35.50
CA ALA A 16 -13.75 16.11 34.42
C ALA A 16 -13.83 14.59 34.11
N ILE A 17 -13.90 13.75 35.14
CA ILE A 17 -14.08 12.30 34.96
C ILE A 17 -15.43 11.98 34.33
N LEU A 18 -16.52 12.56 34.84
CA LEU A 18 -17.86 12.31 34.32
C LEU A 18 -18.00 12.76 32.86
N THR A 19 -17.40 13.90 32.50
CA THR A 19 -17.39 14.37 31.10
C THR A 19 -16.55 13.46 30.20
N LEU A 20 -15.39 12.98 30.66
CA LEU A 20 -14.58 12.02 29.91
C LEU A 20 -15.30 10.69 29.71
N LEU A 21 -15.97 10.18 30.74
CA LEU A 21 -16.78 8.96 30.65
C LEU A 21 -17.98 9.12 29.72
N ALA A 22 -18.65 10.28 29.75
CA ALA A 22 -19.73 10.58 28.83
C ALA A 22 -19.25 10.66 27.37
N LEU A 23 -18.08 11.28 27.13
CA LEU A 23 -17.45 11.31 25.80
C LEU A 23 -17.04 9.92 25.34
N LEU A 24 -16.42 9.11 26.21
CA LEU A 24 -16.06 7.73 25.89
C LEU A 24 -17.31 6.89 25.57
N TYR A 25 -18.37 7.03 26.37
CA TYR A 25 -19.64 6.37 26.12
C TYR A 25 -20.26 6.80 24.78
N HIS A 26 -20.23 8.10 24.47
CA HIS A 26 -20.71 8.60 23.18
C HIS A 26 -19.89 8.04 22.03
N MET A 27 -18.55 8.09 22.12
CA MET A 27 -17.65 7.52 21.11
C MET A 27 -17.85 6.02 20.89
N LEU A 28 -18.16 5.26 21.95
CA LEU A 28 -18.46 3.83 21.87
C LEU A 28 -19.89 3.55 21.36
N SER A 29 -20.85 4.44 21.63
CA SER A 29 -22.26 4.26 21.28
C SER A 29 -22.63 4.82 19.90
N THR A 30 -21.90 5.83 19.41
CA THR A 30 -22.09 6.42 18.09
C THR A 30 -21.07 5.96 17.07
N TYR A 31 -20.18 5.02 17.41
CA TYR A 31 -19.39 4.36 16.40
C TYR A 31 -20.35 3.55 15.53
N PRO A 32 -20.57 3.93 14.25
CA PRO A 32 -21.39 3.10 13.39
C PRO A 32 -20.71 1.72 13.33
N PRO A 33 -21.48 0.62 13.30
CA PRO A 33 -20.89 -0.68 13.00
C PRO A 33 -20.06 -0.53 11.72
N SER A 34 -18.86 -1.10 11.70
CA SER A 34 -17.98 -0.96 10.55
C SER A 34 -18.76 -1.28 9.26
N PRO A 35 -18.48 -0.62 8.13
CA PRO A 35 -19.14 -0.92 6.86
C PRO A 35 -19.11 -2.43 6.55
N VAL A 36 -18.06 -3.11 7.01
CA VAL A 36 -17.88 -4.57 6.95
C VAL A 36 -18.89 -5.34 7.81
N ALA A 37 -19.15 -4.92 9.04
CA ALA A 37 -20.12 -5.58 9.94
C ALA A 37 -21.57 -5.41 9.46
N GLN A 38 -21.89 -4.25 8.88
CA GLN A 38 -23.22 -3.96 8.33
C GLN A 38 -23.44 -4.68 7.00
N ALA A 39 -22.41 -4.71 6.15
CA ALA A 39 -22.39 -5.55 4.95
C ALA A 39 -22.59 -7.03 5.32
N HIS A 40 -21.84 -7.56 6.28
CA HIS A 40 -21.92 -8.97 6.69
C HIS A 40 -23.35 -9.38 7.11
N ARG A 41 -24.09 -8.54 7.85
CA ARG A 41 -25.51 -8.83 8.21
C ARG A 41 -26.46 -8.84 7.01
N SER A 42 -26.21 -8.03 5.99
CA SER A 42 -27.03 -8.01 4.77
C SER A 42 -26.80 -9.23 3.85
N PHE A 43 -25.72 -9.98 4.06
CA PHE A 43 -25.37 -11.16 3.26
C PHE A 43 -25.82 -12.51 3.86
N LEU A 44 -26.37 -12.51 5.07
CA LEU A 44 -26.84 -13.74 5.74
C LEU A 44 -28.30 -14.03 5.37
N ASN A 45 -28.57 -15.26 4.94
CA ASN A 45 -29.92 -15.71 4.66
C ASN A 45 -30.74 -15.80 5.96
N PRO A 46 -31.93 -15.15 6.06
CA PRO A 46 -32.73 -15.12 7.29
C PRO A 46 -33.21 -16.49 7.79
N ARG A 47 -33.20 -17.52 6.94
CA ARG A 47 -33.66 -18.87 7.29
C ARG A 47 -32.55 -19.82 7.71
N THR A 48 -31.34 -19.62 7.20
CA THR A 48 -30.23 -20.57 7.40
C THR A 48 -29.05 -19.96 8.15
N GLY A 49 -29.01 -18.64 8.35
CA GLY A 49 -27.91 -17.95 9.03
C GLY A 49 -26.56 -18.05 8.30
N LEU A 50 -26.55 -18.60 7.08
CA LEU A 50 -25.37 -18.79 6.24
C LEU A 50 -25.26 -17.66 5.22
N PRO A 51 -24.04 -17.29 4.80
CA PRO A 51 -23.84 -16.35 3.72
C PRO A 51 -24.51 -16.87 2.45
N THR A 52 -25.46 -16.13 1.88
CA THR A 52 -25.91 -16.36 0.52
C THR A 52 -24.82 -15.80 -0.40
N PRO A 53 -24.08 -16.64 -1.16
CA PRO A 53 -23.19 -16.12 -2.18
C PRO A 53 -24.04 -15.25 -3.13
N PRO A 54 -23.59 -14.04 -3.50
CA PRO A 54 -24.29 -13.26 -4.49
C PRO A 54 -24.39 -14.11 -5.76
N THR A 55 -25.60 -14.57 -6.08
CA THR A 55 -25.90 -15.15 -7.38
C THR A 55 -25.91 -14.01 -8.37
N LEU A 56 -24.71 -13.59 -8.77
CA LEU A 56 -24.52 -12.82 -9.99
C LEU A 56 -25.02 -13.74 -11.11
N SER A 57 -26.23 -13.52 -11.59
CA SER A 57 -26.72 -14.10 -12.83
C SER A 57 -25.88 -13.52 -13.97
N LYS A 58 -24.63 -13.96 -14.10
CA LYS A 58 -23.79 -13.67 -15.25
C LYS A 58 -24.43 -14.39 -16.42
N SER A 59 -25.25 -13.67 -17.19
CA SER A 59 -25.25 -13.93 -18.63
C SER A 59 -23.77 -13.91 -19.05
N PRO A 60 -23.30 -14.84 -19.90
CA PRO A 60 -21.93 -14.83 -20.38
C PRO A 60 -21.72 -13.60 -21.26
N GLN A 61 -21.51 -12.46 -20.61
CA GLN A 61 -21.11 -11.20 -21.22
C GLN A 61 -19.67 -11.41 -21.65
N VAL A 62 -19.47 -11.61 -22.95
CA VAL A 62 -18.13 -11.62 -23.53
C VAL A 62 -17.47 -10.30 -23.15
N PRO A 63 -16.30 -10.31 -22.49
CA PRO A 63 -15.61 -9.07 -22.13
C PRO A 63 -15.36 -8.22 -23.38
N ILE A 64 -15.79 -6.96 -23.35
CA ILE A 64 -15.59 -6.00 -24.46
C ILE A 64 -14.09 -5.82 -24.73
N PHE A 65 -13.29 -5.74 -23.66
CA PHE A 65 -11.84 -5.68 -23.75
C PHE A 65 -11.22 -7.08 -23.64
N LYS A 66 -10.46 -7.47 -24.68
CA LYS A 66 -9.82 -8.79 -24.79
C LYS A 66 -8.33 -8.81 -24.41
N GLY A 67 -7.75 -7.65 -24.10
CA GLY A 67 -6.33 -7.54 -23.74
C GLY A 67 -6.06 -7.85 -22.27
N HIS A 68 -4.80 -7.63 -21.86
CA HIS A 68 -4.39 -7.78 -20.48
C HIS A 68 -5.02 -6.71 -19.58
N LYS A 69 -5.62 -7.15 -18.48
CA LYS A 69 -6.17 -6.30 -17.42
C LYS A 69 -5.16 -6.25 -16.28
N ILE A 70 -4.40 -5.18 -16.24
CA ILE A 70 -3.25 -5.03 -15.33
C ILE A 70 -3.65 -4.16 -14.13
N VAL A 71 -3.28 -4.60 -12.93
CA VAL A 71 -3.40 -3.79 -11.71
C VAL A 71 -2.03 -3.21 -11.39
N HIS A 72 -1.93 -1.88 -11.29
CA HIS A 72 -0.71 -1.20 -10.88
C HIS A 72 -0.63 -1.13 -9.36
N LEU A 73 0.47 -1.65 -8.81
CA LEU A 73 0.84 -1.53 -7.42
C LEU A 73 2.02 -0.55 -7.31
N ASP A 74 1.71 0.63 -6.81
CA ASP A 74 2.69 1.62 -6.38
C ASP A 74 3.13 1.27 -4.96
N LEU A 75 4.35 0.74 -4.82
CA LEU A 75 4.87 0.18 -3.57
C LEU A 75 5.75 1.17 -2.81
N LYS A 76 6.06 2.34 -3.38
CA LYS A 76 7.00 3.28 -2.80
C LYS A 76 6.52 3.80 -1.45
N GLY A 77 7.45 3.89 -0.50
CA GLY A 77 7.21 4.40 0.85
C GLY A 77 6.43 3.47 1.79
N ALA A 78 5.37 2.79 1.35
CA ALA A 78 4.52 1.96 2.20
C ALA A 78 4.13 0.61 1.53
N PRO A 79 5.11 -0.27 1.28
CA PRO A 79 4.87 -1.54 0.62
C PRO A 79 4.03 -2.48 1.52
N PRO A 80 3.03 -3.22 0.99
CA PRO A 80 2.27 -4.19 1.77
C PRO A 80 3.15 -5.31 2.34
N VAL A 81 2.80 -5.83 3.51
CA VAL A 81 3.48 -7.01 4.06
C VAL A 81 3.23 -8.25 3.20
N LEU A 82 4.20 -9.16 3.17
CA LEU A 82 4.20 -10.32 2.27
C LEU A 82 2.93 -11.18 2.37
N GLU A 83 2.42 -11.41 3.59
CA GLU A 83 1.21 -12.20 3.81
C GLU A 83 -0.04 -11.60 3.17
N TYR A 84 -0.08 -10.28 2.98
CA TYR A 84 -1.23 -9.62 2.37
C TYR A 84 -1.36 -9.92 0.87
N TYR A 85 -0.24 -10.21 0.18
CA TYR A 85 -0.26 -10.55 -1.24
C TYR A 85 -1.04 -11.83 -1.53
N LYS A 86 -1.07 -12.80 -0.61
CA LYS A 86 -1.86 -14.04 -0.76
C LYS A 86 -3.34 -13.72 -0.99
N TYR A 87 -3.88 -12.80 -0.19
CA TYR A 87 -5.26 -12.34 -0.33
C TYR A 87 -5.43 -11.41 -1.54
N LEU A 88 -4.52 -10.43 -1.69
CA LEU A 88 -4.64 -9.37 -2.67
C LEU A 88 -4.60 -9.90 -4.12
N LEU A 89 -3.68 -10.83 -4.42
CA LEU A 89 -3.52 -11.38 -5.76
C LEU A 89 -4.69 -12.32 -6.14
N GLN A 90 -5.19 -13.11 -5.18
CA GLN A 90 -6.41 -13.89 -5.35
C GLN A 90 -7.62 -12.99 -5.66
N LEU A 91 -7.74 -11.87 -4.94
CA LEU A 91 -8.78 -10.88 -5.19
C LEU A 91 -8.68 -10.32 -6.62
N PHE A 92 -7.49 -9.87 -7.05
CA PHE A 92 -7.30 -9.36 -8.41
C PHE A 92 -7.69 -10.38 -9.48
N ARG A 93 -7.27 -11.64 -9.31
CA ARG A 93 -7.65 -12.73 -10.21
C ARG A 93 -9.16 -12.94 -10.25
N SER A 94 -9.83 -12.94 -9.10
CA SER A 94 -11.29 -13.09 -9.01
C SER A 94 -12.07 -11.95 -9.69
N LEU A 95 -11.48 -10.75 -9.70
CA LEU A 95 -12.00 -9.56 -10.40
C LEU A 95 -11.66 -9.57 -11.89
N GLY A 96 -10.91 -10.57 -12.35
CA GLY A 96 -10.57 -10.78 -13.76
C GLY A 96 -9.28 -10.08 -14.21
N ALA A 97 -8.40 -9.67 -13.30
CA ALA A 97 -7.06 -9.25 -13.68
C ALA A 97 -6.28 -10.39 -14.34
N THR A 98 -5.35 -10.02 -15.20
CA THR A 98 -4.44 -10.96 -15.89
C THR A 98 -2.98 -10.71 -15.55
N GLY A 99 -2.69 -9.65 -14.79
CA GLY A 99 -1.34 -9.30 -14.39
C GLY A 99 -1.28 -8.13 -13.42
N ILE A 100 -0.08 -7.89 -12.92
CA ILE A 100 0.27 -6.81 -12.00
C ILE A 100 1.47 -6.04 -12.55
N LEU A 101 1.41 -4.71 -12.44
CA LEU A 101 2.52 -3.80 -12.72
C LEU A 101 3.09 -3.37 -11.36
N LEU A 102 4.34 -3.69 -11.09
CA LEU A 102 4.98 -3.46 -9.79
C LEU A 102 5.97 -2.31 -9.90
N GLU A 103 5.68 -1.22 -9.19
CA GLU A 103 6.56 -0.06 -9.07
C GLU A 103 7.17 -0.06 -7.66
N TYR A 104 8.44 -0.46 -7.55
CA TYR A 104 9.11 -0.62 -6.27
C TYR A 104 9.79 0.67 -5.76
N GLU A 105 10.43 1.44 -6.65
CA GLU A 105 11.35 2.52 -6.29
C GLU A 105 12.34 2.10 -5.18
N ASP A 106 12.44 2.86 -4.07
CA ASP A 106 13.33 2.58 -2.95
C ASP A 106 12.92 1.36 -2.10
N THR A 107 11.76 0.75 -2.34
CA THR A 107 11.36 -0.49 -1.65
C THR A 107 11.90 -1.76 -2.30
N PHE A 108 12.63 -1.62 -3.42
CA PHE A 108 13.40 -2.70 -4.03
C PHE A 108 14.73 -2.91 -3.28
N PRO A 109 15.17 -4.15 -3.05
CA PRO A 109 16.45 -4.43 -2.39
C PRO A 109 17.64 -4.26 -3.34
N TYR A 110 17.93 -3.02 -3.74
CA TYR A 110 19.16 -2.72 -4.47
C TYR A 110 20.39 -3.13 -3.66
N SER A 111 21.42 -3.57 -4.38
CA SER A 111 22.69 -4.05 -3.82
C SER A 111 23.90 -3.41 -4.52
N GLY A 112 25.08 -3.61 -3.95
CA GLY A 112 26.34 -3.09 -4.51
C GLY A 112 26.38 -1.56 -4.49
N GLU A 113 26.72 -0.93 -5.61
CA GLU A 113 26.82 0.53 -5.70
C GLU A 113 25.47 1.27 -5.52
N LEU A 114 24.35 0.55 -5.64
CA LEU A 114 23.00 1.09 -5.48
C LEU A 114 22.40 0.81 -4.10
N GLU A 115 23.12 0.15 -3.18
CA GLU A 115 22.61 -0.24 -1.86
C GLU A 115 22.01 0.94 -1.07
N ASN A 116 22.59 2.14 -1.21
CA ASN A 116 22.12 3.34 -0.51
C ASN A 116 20.77 3.88 -1.03
N ILE A 117 20.26 3.36 -2.15
CA ILE A 117 18.91 3.68 -2.67
C ILE A 117 17.84 2.93 -1.86
N THR A 118 18.16 1.73 -1.38
CA THR A 118 17.25 0.85 -0.67
C THR A 118 16.75 1.49 0.63
N SER A 119 15.43 1.57 0.78
CA SER A 119 14.78 2.08 1.98
C SER A 119 14.86 1.08 3.14
N LEU A 120 14.71 1.56 4.37
CA LEU A 120 14.71 0.71 5.56
C LEU A 120 13.54 -0.29 5.62
N ASN A 121 12.48 -0.04 4.85
CA ASN A 121 11.31 -0.91 4.74
C ASN A 121 11.23 -1.62 3.38
N ALA A 122 12.34 -1.70 2.65
CA ALA A 122 12.42 -2.46 1.42
C ALA A 122 12.19 -3.96 1.65
N TYR A 123 11.71 -4.63 0.61
CA TYR A 123 11.55 -6.07 0.64
C TYR A 123 12.91 -6.76 0.67
N PRO A 124 13.12 -7.82 1.47
CA PRO A 124 14.28 -8.69 1.26
C PRO A 124 14.16 -9.42 -0.08
N PRO A 125 15.26 -9.84 -0.74
CA PRO A 125 15.21 -10.55 -2.03
C PRO A 125 14.27 -11.75 -2.06
N LYS A 126 14.24 -12.56 -0.98
CA LYS A 126 13.31 -13.70 -0.83
C LYS A 126 11.83 -13.29 -0.84
N ALA A 127 11.49 -12.08 -0.40
CA ALA A 127 10.12 -11.59 -0.47
C ALA A 127 9.75 -11.21 -1.91
N ILE A 128 10.68 -10.68 -2.70
CA ILE A 128 10.46 -10.41 -4.14
C ILE A 128 10.18 -11.73 -4.88
N GLU A 129 11.01 -12.75 -4.66
CA GLU A 129 10.78 -14.11 -5.20
C GLU A 129 9.40 -14.64 -4.79
N LYS A 130 9.02 -14.47 -3.51
CA LYS A 130 7.74 -14.96 -3.03
C LYS A 130 6.54 -14.20 -3.62
N ILE A 131 6.65 -12.90 -3.84
CA ILE A 131 5.60 -12.10 -4.53
C ILE A 131 5.41 -12.62 -5.96
N GLN A 132 6.50 -12.88 -6.69
CA GLN A 132 6.45 -13.43 -8.05
C GLN A 132 5.81 -14.82 -8.07
N GLN A 133 6.21 -15.70 -7.15
CA GLN A 133 5.59 -17.02 -7.00
C GLN A 133 4.08 -16.92 -6.73
N LEU A 134 3.66 -16.03 -5.83
CA LEU A 134 2.23 -15.85 -5.53
C LEU A 134 1.45 -15.30 -6.73
N ALA A 135 2.07 -14.47 -7.57
CA ALA A 135 1.45 -13.99 -8.80
C ALA A 135 1.28 -15.12 -9.83
N GLU A 136 2.30 -15.96 -10.00
CA GLU A 136 2.26 -17.15 -10.86
C GLU A 136 1.16 -18.12 -10.40
N GLU A 137 1.08 -18.42 -9.10
CA GLU A 137 0.03 -19.25 -8.49
C GLU A 137 -1.40 -18.73 -8.74
N ASN A 138 -1.54 -17.44 -9.12
CA ASN A 138 -2.82 -16.79 -9.42
C ASN A 138 -3.02 -16.48 -10.91
N ASP A 139 -2.19 -17.04 -11.80
CA ASP A 139 -2.19 -16.77 -13.25
C ASP A 139 -2.08 -15.26 -13.58
N LEU A 140 -1.28 -14.52 -12.81
CA LEU A 140 -1.01 -13.10 -13.02
C LEU A 140 0.39 -12.91 -13.57
N ILE A 141 0.51 -12.31 -14.76
CA ILE A 141 1.82 -11.87 -15.26
C ILE A 141 2.38 -10.76 -14.36
N VAL A 142 3.68 -10.80 -14.08
CA VAL A 142 4.37 -9.73 -13.34
C VAL A 142 5.10 -8.84 -14.34
N ILE A 143 4.86 -7.54 -14.25
CA ILE A 143 5.51 -6.53 -15.07
C ILE A 143 6.25 -5.58 -14.13
N PRO A 144 7.58 -5.53 -14.13
CA PRO A 144 8.31 -4.53 -13.35
C PRO A 144 8.18 -3.15 -14.02
N LEU A 145 7.92 -2.12 -13.22
CA LEU A 145 8.02 -0.71 -13.61
C LEU A 145 9.31 -0.16 -13.02
N ILE A 146 10.27 0.14 -13.89
CA ILE A 146 11.55 0.75 -13.53
C ILE A 146 11.57 2.16 -14.11
N GLN A 147 11.83 3.14 -13.25
CA GLN A 147 11.97 4.54 -13.67
C GLN A 147 13.32 4.74 -14.34
N THR A 148 13.33 5.28 -15.57
CA THR A 148 14.55 5.44 -16.38
C THR A 148 14.83 6.87 -16.83
N PHE A 149 13.97 7.82 -16.44
CA PHE A 149 14.13 9.23 -16.81
C PHE A 149 13.60 10.19 -15.74
N GLY A 150 12.29 10.17 -15.51
CA GLY A 150 11.60 10.94 -14.48
C GLY A 150 11.27 10.10 -13.25
N HIS A 151 10.64 10.70 -12.25
CA HIS A 151 10.26 10.02 -10.99
C HIS A 151 11.44 9.36 -10.26
N LEU A 152 12.63 9.95 -10.40
CA LEU A 152 13.86 9.43 -9.81
C LEU A 152 14.20 10.11 -8.47
N GLU A 153 13.24 10.73 -7.79
CA GLU A 153 13.46 11.39 -6.50
C GLU A 153 14.08 10.45 -5.48
N PHE A 154 13.69 9.16 -5.49
CA PHE A 154 14.23 8.16 -4.58
C PHE A 154 15.74 7.93 -4.75
N VAL A 155 16.27 8.12 -5.96
CA VAL A 155 17.71 8.04 -6.28
C VAL A 155 18.37 9.41 -6.13
N LEU A 156 17.87 10.40 -6.87
CA LEU A 156 18.53 11.68 -7.07
C LEU A 156 18.43 12.60 -5.85
N LYS A 157 17.62 12.28 -4.82
CA LYS A 157 17.65 12.98 -3.52
C LYS A 157 18.99 12.77 -2.79
N LEU A 158 19.66 11.65 -3.02
CA LEU A 158 20.89 11.24 -2.35
C LEU A 158 22.11 12.02 -2.86
N GLU A 159 23.04 12.34 -1.96
CA GLU A 159 24.20 13.20 -2.26
C GLU A 159 25.04 12.67 -3.44
N GLY A 160 25.31 11.37 -3.46
CA GLY A 160 26.14 10.72 -4.50
C GLY A 160 25.54 10.80 -5.92
N PHE A 161 24.23 11.01 -6.04
CA PHE A 161 23.52 11.00 -7.31
C PHE A 161 23.10 12.41 -7.77
N LYS A 162 23.33 13.46 -6.98
CA LYS A 162 22.94 14.84 -7.33
C LYS A 162 23.53 15.33 -8.65
N VAL A 163 24.75 14.88 -8.99
CA VAL A 163 25.45 15.24 -10.23
C VAL A 163 24.71 14.74 -11.48
N LEU A 164 23.83 13.75 -11.33
CA LEU A 164 23.06 13.18 -12.43
C LEU A 164 21.77 13.95 -12.72
N ARG A 165 21.38 14.95 -11.93
CA ARG A 165 20.12 15.71 -12.14
C ARG A 165 20.19 16.56 -13.41
N GLU A 166 19.09 16.61 -14.16
CA GLU A 166 18.94 17.53 -15.31
C GLU A 166 18.97 19.00 -14.85
N VAL A 167 18.19 19.31 -13.83
CA VAL A 167 18.24 20.61 -13.17
C VAL A 167 18.73 20.41 -11.75
N SER A 168 19.88 21.00 -11.40
CA SER A 168 20.56 20.80 -10.10
C SER A 168 19.62 20.91 -8.88
N ARG A 169 18.66 21.83 -8.91
CA ARG A 169 17.68 22.06 -7.84
C ARG A 169 16.67 20.91 -7.65
N TYR A 170 16.39 20.14 -8.69
CA TYR A 170 15.21 19.29 -8.83
C TYR A 170 15.62 17.81 -8.96
N PRO A 171 15.28 16.94 -7.98
CA PRO A 171 15.68 15.53 -8.00
C PRO A 171 14.75 14.62 -8.83
N GLN A 172 13.85 15.16 -9.65
CA GLN A 172 12.85 14.34 -10.35
C GLN A 172 13.39 13.68 -11.62
N VAL A 173 14.32 14.35 -12.30
CA VAL A 173 14.72 14.02 -13.67
C VAL A 173 16.23 13.91 -13.77
N VAL A 174 16.69 12.81 -14.37
CA VAL A 174 18.10 12.58 -14.68
C VAL A 174 18.51 13.33 -15.95
N CYS A 175 19.74 13.80 -16.04
CA CYS A 175 20.31 14.47 -17.19
C CYS A 175 20.68 13.45 -18.27
N PRO A 176 19.99 13.39 -19.43
CA PRO A 176 20.27 12.37 -20.44
C PRO A 176 21.65 12.49 -21.07
N THR A 177 22.22 13.70 -21.08
CA THR A 177 23.53 13.97 -21.67
C THR A 177 24.70 13.74 -20.71
N ASN A 178 24.43 13.44 -19.42
CA ASN A 178 25.48 13.09 -18.49
C ASN A 178 25.97 11.65 -18.78
N PRO A 179 27.28 11.43 -19.04
CA PRO A 179 27.79 10.11 -19.43
C PRO A 179 27.63 9.03 -18.34
N LYS A 180 27.34 9.42 -17.08
CA LYS A 180 27.08 8.50 -15.98
C LYS A 180 25.60 8.10 -15.84
N THR A 181 24.69 8.75 -16.56
CA THR A 181 23.25 8.47 -16.48
C THR A 181 22.92 7.07 -16.97
N LEU A 182 23.33 6.74 -18.20
CA LEU A 182 23.01 5.44 -18.79
C LEU A 182 23.61 4.27 -17.98
N PRO A 183 24.90 4.30 -17.57
CA PRO A 183 25.44 3.25 -16.70
C PRO A 183 24.65 3.02 -15.41
N MET A 184 24.21 4.10 -14.74
CA MET A 184 23.42 3.99 -13.52
C MET A 184 22.04 3.34 -13.77
N ILE A 185 21.38 3.71 -14.88
CA ILE A 185 20.11 3.10 -15.28
C ILE A 185 20.29 1.63 -15.68
N GLU A 186 21.36 1.27 -16.39
CA GLU A 186 21.68 -0.12 -16.73
C GLU A 186 21.85 -0.98 -15.47
N VAL A 187 22.62 -0.49 -14.48
CA VAL A 187 22.79 -1.20 -13.20
C VAL A 187 21.48 -1.33 -12.41
N MET A 188 20.57 -0.35 -12.52
CA MET A 188 19.22 -0.47 -11.94
C MET A 188 18.37 -1.52 -12.64
N VAL A 189 18.48 -1.67 -13.96
CA VAL A 189 17.69 -2.61 -14.77
C VAL A 189 18.23 -4.04 -14.69
N ASP A 190 19.53 -4.22 -14.48
CA ASP A 190 20.19 -5.51 -14.35
C ASP A 190 19.90 -6.23 -13.01
N GLN A 191 19.34 -5.52 -12.01
CA GLN A 191 18.97 -6.07 -10.70
C GLN A 191 17.51 -6.51 -10.66
#